data_AF-A0A800JCE7-F1
#
_entry.id   AF-A0A800JCE7-F1
#
_cell.length_a   1.000
_cell.length_b   1.000
_cell.length_c   1.000
_cell.angle_alpha   90.00
_cell.angle_beta   90.00
_cell.angle_gamma   90.00
#
_symmetry.space_group_name_H-M   'P 1'
#
loop_
_entity.id
_entity.type
_entity.pdbx_description
1 polymer ?
#
loop_
_entity_poly.entity_id
_entity_poly.type
_entity_poly.pdbx_seq_one_letter_code
_entity_poly.pdbx_strand_id
1 'polypeptide(L)'
;MQSYDAGYLDKNGAYAGGSEIMHLAAHKEKLYAANGYWLDARWVIPPEGQKQSAQVLRLDKADGRWQVDLDLGRANDLGLEFMKGNILKSVSFSTTGEGRVLNAPVQLLVMAAGANFERGGAVSAWVRDDAAGKWHHTLVRHGSNAGGVRWVPRDLQVYRDRVTGIDRIFLLLGNPGIISG
;
A
#
# COMPACT_ATOMS: atom_id res chain seq x y z
N MET A 1 -20.49 0.57 18.39
CA MET A 1 -20.73 0.39 16.95
C MET A 1 -19.40 0.06 16.30
N GLN A 2 -19.33 -1.04 15.54
CA GLN A 2 -18.13 -1.51 14.84
C GLN A 2 -18.19 -1.05 13.39
N SER A 3 -17.13 -0.42 12.86
CA SER A 3 -17.12 0.10 11.48
C SER A 3 -16.68 -0.94 10.44
N TYR A 4 -15.71 -1.79 10.79
CA TYR A 4 -15.22 -2.88 9.94
C TYR A 4 -15.21 -4.19 10.73
N ASP A 5 -15.71 -5.25 10.10
CA ASP A 5 -15.68 -6.61 10.61
C ASP A 5 -15.14 -7.50 9.49
N ALA A 6 -13.95 -8.07 9.65
CA ALA A 6 -13.30 -8.82 8.58
C ALA A 6 -14.07 -10.11 8.29
N GLY A 7 -14.05 -10.55 7.04
CA GLY A 7 -14.56 -11.87 6.66
C GLY A 7 -15.89 -11.85 5.92
N TYR A 8 -15.99 -11.02 4.89
CA TYR A 8 -17.19 -10.95 4.05
C TYR A 8 -16.86 -10.67 2.59
N LEU A 9 -17.82 -10.96 1.70
CA LEU A 9 -17.77 -10.49 0.32
C LEU A 9 -18.34 -9.07 0.25
N ASP A 10 -17.56 -8.16 -0.30
CA ASP A 10 -17.97 -6.80 -0.55
C ASP A 10 -19.00 -6.73 -1.70
N LYS A 11 -19.43 -5.52 -2.09
CA LYS A 11 -20.49 -5.36 -3.11
C LYS A 11 -20.08 -5.85 -4.50
N ASN A 12 -18.77 -5.99 -4.74
CA ASN A 12 -18.20 -6.46 -5.99
C ASN A 12 -17.81 -7.95 -5.92
N GLY A 13 -18.14 -8.64 -4.82
CA GLY A 13 -17.78 -10.03 -4.60
C GLY A 13 -16.33 -10.24 -4.19
N ALA A 14 -15.57 -9.18 -3.89
CA ALA A 14 -14.21 -9.31 -3.37
C ALA A 14 -14.25 -9.64 -1.87
N TYR A 15 -13.45 -10.59 -1.42
CA TYR A 15 -13.39 -10.90 0.00
C TYR A 15 -12.60 -9.84 0.77
N ALA A 16 -13.28 -9.09 1.62
CA ALA A 16 -12.69 -8.17 2.58
C ALA A 16 -12.27 -8.95 3.83
N GLY A 17 -10.97 -9.14 4.01
CA GLY A 17 -10.40 -10.00 5.05
C GLY A 17 -9.37 -9.30 5.93
N GLY A 18 -8.46 -10.11 6.47
CA GLY A 18 -7.35 -9.68 7.31
C GLY A 18 -7.63 -9.89 8.78
N SER A 19 -6.55 -10.03 9.55
CA SER A 19 -6.57 -10.18 11.01
C SER A 19 -6.27 -8.87 11.74
N GLU A 20 -5.80 -7.85 11.01
CA GLU A 20 -5.37 -6.57 11.57
C GLU A 20 -5.59 -5.42 10.58
N ILE A 21 -5.95 -4.25 11.10
CA ILE A 21 -5.91 -2.98 10.36
C ILE A 21 -4.64 -2.24 10.77
N MET A 22 -3.78 -1.96 9.80
CA MET A 22 -2.43 -1.43 10.01
C MET A 22 -2.39 0.09 9.95
N HIS A 23 -3.11 0.67 8.98
CA HIS A 23 -3.09 2.10 8.70
C HIS A 23 -4.47 2.60 8.29
N LEU A 24 -4.70 3.88 8.52
CA LEU A 24 -5.87 4.61 8.10
C LEU A 24 -5.44 5.90 7.41
N ALA A 25 -6.05 6.25 6.29
CA ALA A 25 -5.79 7.48 5.56
C ALA A 25 -7.09 8.07 5.03
N ALA A 26 -7.34 9.35 5.36
CA ALA A 26 -8.34 10.13 4.64
C ALA A 26 -7.75 10.59 3.30
N HIS A 27 -8.51 10.43 2.22
CA HIS A 27 -8.10 10.85 0.89
C HIS A 27 -9.33 11.14 0.03
N LYS A 28 -9.39 12.36 -0.54
CA LYS A 28 -10.48 12.79 -1.44
C LYS A 28 -11.88 12.39 -0.94
N GLU A 29 -12.21 12.88 0.26
CA GLU A 29 -13.51 12.71 0.93
C GLU A 29 -13.87 11.27 1.32
N LYS A 30 -12.93 10.34 1.18
CA LYS A 30 -13.10 8.93 1.52
C LYS A 30 -12.08 8.51 2.57
N LEU A 31 -12.39 7.40 3.24
CA LEU A 31 -11.46 6.79 4.18
C LEU A 31 -10.91 5.50 3.57
N TYR A 32 -9.61 5.30 3.72
CA TYR A 32 -8.91 4.11 3.25
C TYR A 32 -8.18 3.46 4.42
N ALA A 33 -8.15 2.13 4.45
CA ALA A 33 -7.45 1.36 5.46
C ALA A 33 -6.57 0.29 4.80
N ALA A 34 -5.35 0.11 5.29
CA ALA A 34 -4.52 -1.02 4.89
C ALA A 34 -4.65 -2.12 5.94
N ASN A 35 -4.87 -3.36 5.52
CA ASN A 35 -4.95 -4.50 6.43
C ASN A 35 -3.67 -5.35 6.42
N GLY A 36 -3.63 -6.35 7.30
CA GLY A 36 -2.64 -7.42 7.33
C GLY A 36 -3.27 -8.77 7.65
N TYR A 37 -2.53 -9.83 7.36
CA TYR A 37 -2.98 -11.22 7.47
C TYR A 37 -2.10 -12.03 8.43
N TRP A 38 -1.50 -11.40 9.45
CA TRP A 38 -0.71 -12.15 10.43
C TRP A 38 -1.57 -13.20 11.14
N LEU A 39 -1.16 -14.47 11.04
CA LEU A 39 -1.87 -15.65 11.55
C LEU A 39 -3.27 -15.87 10.96
N ASP A 40 -3.64 -15.18 9.88
CA ASP A 40 -4.90 -15.45 9.18
C ASP A 40 -4.79 -16.78 8.43
N ALA A 41 -5.81 -17.64 8.54
CA ALA A 41 -5.85 -18.93 7.85
C ALA A 41 -5.71 -18.76 6.33
N ARG A 42 -6.26 -17.69 5.75
CA ARG A 42 -6.14 -17.37 4.31
C ARG A 42 -4.74 -16.93 3.90
N TRP A 43 -3.83 -16.74 4.85
CA TRP A 43 -2.41 -16.57 4.60
C TRP A 43 -1.60 -17.84 4.91
N VAL A 44 -1.87 -18.51 6.04
CA VAL A 44 -1.06 -19.66 6.46
C VAL A 44 -1.43 -20.94 5.68
N ILE A 45 -2.73 -21.26 5.59
CA ILE A 45 -3.26 -22.44 4.90
C ILE A 45 -4.53 -22.02 4.12
N PRO A 46 -4.37 -21.38 2.95
CA PRO A 46 -5.50 -20.83 2.23
C PRO A 46 -6.48 -21.92 1.74
N PRO A 47 -7.80 -21.71 1.82
CA PRO A 47 -8.83 -22.70 1.45
C PRO A 47 -8.77 -23.20 -0.01
N GLU A 48 -8.03 -22.52 -0.88
CA GLU A 48 -7.94 -22.81 -2.32
C GLU A 48 -6.48 -22.80 -2.81
N GLY A 49 -5.50 -22.93 -1.90
CA GLY A 49 -4.08 -22.93 -2.24
C GLY A 49 -3.49 -21.57 -2.63
N GLN A 50 -4.30 -20.52 -2.79
CA GLN A 50 -3.85 -19.16 -3.08
C GLN A 50 -3.91 -18.28 -1.83
N LYS A 51 -2.79 -17.67 -1.40
CA LYS A 51 -2.84 -16.78 -0.23
C LYS A 51 -3.61 -15.52 -0.57
N GLN A 52 -4.38 -15.06 0.41
CA GLN A 52 -4.92 -13.72 0.36
C GLN A 52 -3.86 -12.72 0.81
N SER A 53 -3.53 -11.77 -0.07
CA SER A 53 -2.61 -10.69 0.27
C SER A 53 -3.32 -9.56 0.99
N ALA A 54 -2.53 -8.73 1.66
CA ALA A 54 -2.96 -7.46 2.20
C ALA A 54 -3.64 -6.60 1.13
N GLN A 55 -4.52 -5.72 1.59
CA GLN A 55 -5.49 -4.99 0.81
C GLN A 55 -5.52 -3.53 1.25
N VAL A 56 -5.99 -2.66 0.35
CA VAL A 56 -6.55 -1.37 0.73
C VAL A 56 -8.06 -1.49 0.70
N LEU A 57 -8.68 -1.21 1.83
CA LEU A 57 -10.13 -1.14 2.03
C LEU A 57 -10.55 0.33 1.92
N ARG A 58 -11.71 0.60 1.32
CA ARG A 58 -12.25 1.95 1.13
C ARG A 58 -13.65 2.08 1.70
N LEU A 59 -13.90 3.17 2.41
CA LEU A 59 -15.21 3.59 2.90
C LEU A 59 -15.59 4.90 2.20
N ASP A 60 -16.67 4.85 1.43
CA ASP A 60 -17.14 5.99 0.63
C ASP A 60 -18.00 6.99 1.42
N LYS A 61 -18.63 6.55 2.52
CA LYS A 61 -19.51 7.36 3.38
C LYS A 61 -19.57 6.79 4.80
N ALA A 62 -19.90 7.61 5.79
CA ALA A 62 -19.83 7.23 7.22
C ALA A 62 -20.70 6.03 7.62
N ASP A 63 -21.88 5.89 6.99
CA ASP A 63 -22.82 4.78 7.18
C ASP A 63 -22.66 3.67 6.11
N GLY A 64 -21.60 3.74 5.32
CA GLY A 64 -21.31 2.83 4.24
C GLY A 64 -20.69 1.52 4.72
N ARG A 65 -20.59 0.57 3.81
CA ARG A 65 -19.80 -0.65 4.00
C ARG A 65 -18.44 -0.46 3.36
N TRP A 66 -17.39 -0.93 4.02
CA TRP A 66 -16.05 -0.98 3.45
C TRP A 66 -16.02 -1.90 2.21
N GLN A 67 -15.23 -1.51 1.22
CA GLN A 67 -15.05 -2.22 -0.05
C GLN A 67 -13.57 -2.50 -0.25
N VAL A 68 -13.20 -3.61 -0.88
CA VAL A 68 -11.82 -3.83 -1.32
C VAL A 68 -11.55 -2.92 -2.51
N ASP A 69 -10.58 -2.02 -2.36
CA ASP A 69 -10.19 -1.07 -3.40
C ASP A 69 -8.85 -1.46 -4.05
N LEU A 70 -8.00 -2.18 -3.31
CA LEU A 70 -6.76 -2.79 -3.82
C LEU A 70 -6.55 -4.16 -3.17
N ASP A 71 -6.20 -5.16 -3.98
CA ASP A 71 -5.61 -6.42 -3.53
C ASP A 71 -4.16 -6.44 -4.01
N LEU A 72 -3.21 -6.39 -3.06
CA LEU A 72 -1.79 -6.25 -3.40
C LEU A 72 -1.26 -7.48 -4.14
N GLY A 73 -1.80 -8.67 -3.89
CA GLY A 73 -1.38 -9.92 -4.51
C GLY A 73 -1.85 -10.04 -5.96
N ARG A 74 -2.99 -9.44 -6.28
CA ARG A 74 -3.51 -9.37 -7.65
C ARG A 74 -2.93 -8.23 -8.46
N ALA A 75 -2.59 -7.12 -7.81
CA ALA A 75 -2.19 -5.88 -8.48
C ALA A 75 -0.68 -5.67 -8.53
N ASN A 76 0.15 -6.68 -8.77
CA ASN A 76 1.61 -6.52 -8.81
C ASN A 76 2.33 -7.14 -10.01
N ASP A 77 1.62 -7.77 -10.97
CA ASP A 77 2.14 -8.42 -12.19
C ASP A 77 3.33 -9.39 -12.02
N LEU A 78 3.78 -9.66 -10.78
CA LEU A 78 4.98 -10.41 -10.42
C LEU A 78 4.64 -11.69 -9.64
N GLY A 79 3.36 -11.92 -9.35
CA GLY A 79 2.91 -13.06 -8.54
C GLY A 79 3.37 -13.01 -7.08
N LEU A 80 3.70 -11.82 -6.57
CA LEU A 80 4.11 -11.63 -5.18
C LEU A 80 2.91 -11.59 -4.24
N GLU A 81 3.08 -12.14 -3.04
CA GLU A 81 2.08 -12.11 -1.98
C GLU A 81 2.59 -11.23 -0.83
N PHE A 82 1.73 -10.34 -0.31
CA PHE A 82 2.10 -9.34 0.68
C PHE A 82 1.35 -9.59 1.98
N MET A 83 2.06 -9.91 3.05
CA MET A 83 1.43 -10.26 4.34
C MET A 83 0.73 -9.06 5.00
N LYS A 84 1.33 -7.87 4.88
CA LYS A 84 0.85 -6.66 5.55
C LYS A 84 0.96 -5.47 4.62
N GLY A 85 -0.07 -4.63 4.65
CA GLY A 85 0.06 -3.29 4.12
C GLY A 85 0.86 -2.44 5.10
N ASN A 86 2.12 -2.13 4.76
CA ASN A 86 3.07 -1.52 5.69
C ASN A 86 3.03 0.01 5.74
N ILE A 87 2.46 0.65 4.71
CA ILE A 87 2.29 2.10 4.62
C ILE A 87 0.99 2.35 3.85
N LEU A 88 0.16 3.26 4.35
CA LEU A 88 -0.90 3.90 3.58
C LEU A 88 -0.97 5.37 3.96
N LYS A 89 -0.66 6.27 3.02
CA LYS A 89 -0.66 7.72 3.27
C LYS A 89 -1.22 8.49 2.09
N SER A 90 -2.07 9.47 2.36
CA SER A 90 -2.36 10.56 1.43
C SER A 90 -1.25 11.60 1.57
N VAL A 91 -0.50 11.84 0.50
CA VAL A 91 0.63 12.78 0.49
C VAL A 91 0.42 13.88 -0.54
N SER A 92 0.90 15.08 -0.23
CA SER A 92 0.71 16.27 -1.06
C SER A 92 2.00 16.65 -1.79
N PHE A 93 1.88 16.88 -3.09
CA PHE A 93 2.92 17.43 -3.95
C PHE A 93 2.48 18.82 -4.41
N SER A 94 3.36 19.81 -4.41
CA SER A 94 3.10 21.13 -5.01
C SER A 94 4.06 21.45 -6.15
N THR A 95 4.89 20.50 -6.58
CA THR A 95 5.80 20.65 -7.71
C THR A 95 5.78 19.43 -8.63
N THR A 96 6.17 19.62 -9.89
CA THR A 96 6.35 18.54 -10.86
C THR A 96 7.66 17.80 -10.63
N GLY A 97 7.88 16.70 -11.36
CA GLY A 97 9.16 15.98 -11.38
C GLY A 97 10.35 16.82 -11.89
N GLU A 98 10.08 17.93 -12.59
CA GLU A 98 11.09 18.91 -13.02
C GLU A 98 11.20 20.11 -12.07
N GLY A 99 10.51 20.10 -10.93
CA GLY A 99 10.56 21.16 -9.92
C GLY A 99 9.69 22.39 -10.24
N ARG A 100 8.83 22.32 -11.27
CA ARG A 100 7.90 23.43 -11.58
C ARG A 100 6.75 23.43 -10.58
N VAL A 101 6.38 24.61 -10.09
CA VAL A 101 5.26 24.77 -9.14
C VAL A 101 3.94 24.42 -9.83
N LEU A 102 3.14 23.59 -9.18
CA LEU A 102 1.77 23.27 -9.60
C LEU A 102 0.82 24.42 -9.24
N ASN A 103 -0.20 24.66 -10.06
CA ASN A 103 -1.22 25.68 -9.78
C ASN A 103 -1.96 25.45 -8.45
N ALA A 104 -2.07 24.19 -8.03
CA ALA A 104 -2.54 23.78 -6.72
C ALA A 104 -1.84 22.49 -6.28
N PRO A 105 -1.65 22.24 -4.97
CA PRO A 105 -1.13 20.97 -4.50
C PRO A 105 -2.00 19.78 -4.95
N VAL A 106 -1.37 18.73 -5.42
CA VAL A 106 -2.02 17.46 -5.79
C VAL A 106 -1.78 16.44 -4.68
N GLN A 107 -2.86 15.79 -4.25
CA GLN A 107 -2.78 14.68 -3.30
C GLN A 107 -2.73 13.35 -4.04
N LEU A 108 -1.81 12.48 -3.63
CA LEU A 108 -1.70 11.10 -4.09
C LEU A 108 -1.86 10.16 -2.89
N LEU A 109 -2.69 9.13 -3.03
CA LEU A 109 -2.76 8.05 -2.05
C LEU A 109 -1.70 6.99 -2.40
N VAL A 110 -0.79 6.76 -1.48
CA VAL A 110 0.34 5.84 -1.67
C VAL A 110 0.26 4.71 -0.67
N MET A 111 0.36 3.50 -1.20
CA MET A 111 0.41 2.23 -0.47
C MET A 111 1.80 1.62 -0.68
N ALA A 112 2.44 1.09 0.36
CA ALA A 112 3.69 0.34 0.20
C ALA A 112 3.72 -0.89 1.10
N ALA A 113 4.28 -1.98 0.57
CA ALA A 113 4.31 -3.25 1.26
C ALA A 113 5.56 -4.06 0.92
N GLY A 114 5.94 -4.89 1.88
CA GLY A 114 7.01 -5.87 1.78
C GLY A 114 6.51 -7.27 1.46
N ALA A 115 7.19 -7.96 0.55
CA ALA A 115 7.02 -9.38 0.28
C ALA A 115 8.33 -10.12 0.55
N ASN A 116 8.22 -11.34 1.09
CA ASN A 116 9.34 -12.27 1.24
C ASN A 116 9.07 -13.50 0.37
N PHE A 117 10.11 -14.01 -0.27
CA PHE A 117 10.11 -15.26 -1.04
C PHE A 117 11.37 -16.08 -0.69
N GLU A 118 11.42 -17.35 -1.12
CA GLU A 118 12.37 -18.35 -0.62
C GLU A 118 13.83 -17.87 -0.51
N ARG A 119 14.31 -17.08 -1.48
CA ARG A 119 15.69 -16.59 -1.53
C ARG A 119 15.84 -15.06 -1.48
N GLY A 120 14.78 -14.34 -1.14
CA GLY A 120 14.82 -12.88 -1.19
C GLY A 120 13.55 -12.19 -0.72
N GLY A 121 13.48 -10.92 -1.02
CA GLY A 121 12.26 -10.17 -0.82
C GLY A 121 12.23 -8.94 -1.71
N ALA A 122 11.11 -8.26 -1.63
CA ALA A 122 10.79 -7.11 -2.44
C ALA A 122 10.02 -6.10 -1.62
N VAL A 123 10.24 -4.82 -1.92
CA VAL A 123 9.33 -3.74 -1.57
C VAL A 123 8.67 -3.25 -2.84
N SER A 124 7.35 -3.16 -2.78
CA SER A 124 6.52 -2.57 -3.82
C SER A 124 5.77 -1.36 -3.28
N ALA A 125 5.45 -0.45 -4.18
CA ALA A 125 4.56 0.67 -3.92
C ALA A 125 3.43 0.68 -4.95
N TRP A 126 2.29 1.21 -4.54
CA TRP A 126 1.13 1.45 -5.38
C TRP A 126 0.67 2.88 -5.19
N VAL A 127 0.44 3.57 -6.29
CA VAL A 127 -0.12 4.92 -6.28
C VAL A 127 -1.51 4.87 -6.88
N ARG A 128 -2.49 5.41 -6.15
CA ARG A 128 -3.86 5.46 -6.63
C ARG A 128 -4.01 6.50 -7.73
N ASP A 129 -4.62 6.08 -8.83
CA ASP A 129 -5.21 6.95 -9.83
C ASP A 129 -6.69 7.10 -9.53
N ASP A 130 -7.05 8.21 -8.89
CA ASP A 130 -8.44 8.45 -8.50
C ASP A 130 -9.37 8.68 -9.67
N ALA A 131 -8.87 9.18 -10.80
CA ALA A 131 -9.67 9.44 -11.99
C ALA A 131 -10.05 8.12 -12.67
N ALA A 132 -9.09 7.21 -12.81
CA ALA A 132 -9.32 5.88 -13.37
C ALA A 132 -9.93 4.89 -12.36
N GLY A 133 -9.85 5.20 -11.05
CA GLY A 133 -10.20 4.27 -9.98
C GLY A 133 -9.28 3.05 -9.92
N LYS A 134 -8.02 3.20 -10.36
CA LYS A 134 -7.02 2.13 -10.46
C LYS A 134 -5.81 2.43 -9.59
N TRP A 135 -4.94 1.43 -9.43
CA TRP A 135 -3.67 1.58 -8.74
C TRP A 135 -2.53 1.23 -9.68
N HIS A 136 -1.51 2.09 -9.71
CA HIS A 136 -0.28 1.88 -10.48
C HIS A 136 0.78 1.26 -9.59
N HIS A 137 1.24 0.06 -9.95
CA HIS A 137 2.26 -0.68 -9.20
C HIS A 137 3.68 -0.31 -9.65
N THR A 138 4.58 -0.24 -8.69
CA THR A 138 6.02 -0.09 -8.91
C THR A 138 6.76 -1.07 -8.01
N LEU A 139 7.61 -1.93 -8.60
CA LEU A 139 8.63 -2.65 -7.84
C LEU A 139 9.74 -1.67 -7.44
N VAL A 140 9.79 -1.30 -6.16
CA VAL A 140 10.72 -0.27 -5.66
C VAL A 140 12.12 -0.82 -5.49
N ARG A 141 12.24 -2.00 -4.88
CA ARG A 141 13.52 -2.66 -4.65
C ARG A 141 13.31 -4.14 -4.38
N HIS A 142 14.24 -4.98 -4.83
CA HIS A 142 14.26 -6.39 -4.50
C HIS A 142 15.71 -6.88 -4.32
N GLY A 143 15.88 -8.06 -3.74
CA GLY A 143 17.19 -8.65 -3.55
C GLY A 143 17.21 -9.84 -2.60
N SER A 144 18.42 -10.31 -2.29
CA SER A 144 18.66 -11.44 -1.40
C SER A 144 18.28 -11.14 0.06
N ASN A 145 17.89 -12.19 0.80
CA ASN A 145 17.71 -12.14 2.25
C ASN A 145 19.02 -12.39 3.04
N ALA A 146 20.13 -12.64 2.33
CA ALA A 146 21.44 -12.86 2.95
C ALA A 146 21.79 -11.73 3.92
N GLY A 147 22.31 -12.08 5.11
CA GLY A 147 22.62 -11.10 6.16
C GLY A 147 21.40 -10.59 6.93
N GLY A 148 20.23 -11.24 6.82
CA GLY A 148 19.04 -10.89 7.61
C GLY A 148 18.32 -9.65 7.08
N VAL A 149 18.31 -9.45 5.77
CA VAL A 149 17.59 -8.34 5.14
C VAL A 149 16.09 -8.46 5.39
N ARG A 150 15.47 -7.36 5.82
CA ARG A 150 14.05 -7.20 6.09
C ARG A 150 13.45 -6.27 5.05
N TRP A 151 12.74 -6.85 4.10
CA TRP A 151 12.03 -6.15 3.04
C TRP A 151 10.70 -5.60 3.53
N VAL A 152 10.76 -4.63 4.45
CA VAL A 152 9.57 -4.10 5.11
C VAL A 152 9.63 -2.57 5.10
N PRO A 153 8.71 -1.89 4.40
CA PRO A 153 8.54 -0.45 4.55
C PRO A 153 8.22 -0.08 6.00
N ARG A 154 8.82 1.00 6.49
CA ARG A 154 8.69 1.45 7.89
C ARG A 154 8.04 2.82 8.02
N ASP A 155 8.36 3.72 7.09
CA ASP A 155 7.72 5.02 7.00
C ASP A 155 7.83 5.57 5.58
N LEU A 156 7.00 6.56 5.28
CA LEU A 156 7.02 7.33 4.03
C LEU A 156 6.89 8.81 4.36
N GLN A 157 7.78 9.64 3.81
CA GLN A 157 7.74 11.09 3.98
C GLN A 157 7.89 11.80 2.64
N VAL A 158 7.27 12.97 2.50
CA VAL A 158 7.51 13.87 1.37
C VAL A 158 8.43 14.99 1.82
N TYR A 159 9.42 15.30 0.98
CA TYR A 159 10.32 16.43 1.20
C TYR A 159 10.54 17.19 -0.11
N ARG A 160 10.45 18.52 -0.03
CA ARG A 160 10.85 19.41 -1.11
C ARG A 160 12.34 19.66 -1.04
N ASP A 161 13.06 19.19 -2.03
CA ASP A 161 14.45 19.57 -2.20
C ASP A 161 14.55 21.08 -2.48
N ARG A 162 15.27 21.81 -1.63
CA ARG A 162 15.44 23.25 -1.75
C ARG A 162 16.40 23.66 -2.86
N VAL A 163 17.23 22.74 -3.36
CA VAL A 163 18.16 23.01 -4.46
C VAL A 163 17.46 22.84 -5.81
N THR A 164 16.75 21.72 -5.98
CA THR A 164 16.07 21.42 -7.26
C THR A 164 14.62 21.90 -7.31
N GLY A 165 14.01 22.19 -6.17
CA GLY A 165 12.59 22.51 -6.05
C GLY A 165 11.66 21.29 -6.12
N ILE A 166 12.18 20.09 -6.36
CA ILE A 166 11.37 18.88 -6.58
C ILE A 166 10.87 18.31 -5.24
N ASP A 167 9.56 18.06 -5.16
CA ASP A 167 8.96 17.22 -4.12
C ASP A 167 9.27 15.74 -4.38
N ARG A 168 9.89 15.06 -3.42
CA ARG A 168 10.25 13.64 -3.50
C ARG A 168 9.59 12.86 -2.38
N ILE A 169 9.25 11.61 -2.66
CA ILE A 169 8.95 10.63 -1.62
C ILE A 169 10.26 10.04 -1.12
N PHE A 170 10.40 9.93 0.19
CA PHE A 170 11.42 9.14 0.87
C PHE A 170 10.72 7.96 1.54
N LEU A 171 11.04 6.75 1.09
CA LEU A 171 10.51 5.50 1.62
C LEU A 171 11.60 4.79 2.44
N LEU A 172 11.29 4.51 3.70
CA LEU A 172 12.20 3.85 4.63
C LEU A 172 12.00 2.34 4.52
N LEU A 173 12.99 1.63 3.99
CA LEU A 173 13.00 0.20 3.75
C LEU A 173 13.85 -0.47 4.83
N GLY A 174 13.25 -1.11 5.85
CA GLY A 174 13.93 -1.91 6.88
C GLY A 174 15.44 -1.65 7.08
N ASN A 175 16.27 -2.67 6.86
CA ASN A 175 17.72 -2.53 6.72
C ASN A 175 18.24 -2.33 5.26
N PRO A 176 17.43 -2.42 4.17
CA PRO A 176 17.86 -1.88 2.88
C PRO A 176 18.12 -0.35 2.86
N GLY A 177 17.63 0.39 3.85
CA GLY A 177 17.90 1.82 4.03
C GLY A 177 16.78 2.71 3.48
N ILE A 178 17.12 3.89 2.98
CA ILE A 178 16.16 4.88 2.46
C ILE A 178 16.25 4.91 0.94
N ILE A 179 15.11 4.94 0.26
CA ILE A 179 15.03 5.21 -1.18
C ILE A 179 14.21 6.47 -1.42
N SER A 180 14.56 7.22 -2.47
CA SER A 180 13.79 8.40 -2.90
C SER A 180 13.36 8.28 -4.35
N GLY A 181 12.15 8.76 -4.67
CA GLY A 181 11.59 8.80 -6.01
C GLY A 181 10.50 9.84 -6.16
#